data_AF-A0A7S3GVL5-F1
#
_entry.id   AF-A0A7S3GVL5-F1
#
_cell.length_a   1.000
_cell.length_b   1.000
_cell.length_c   1.000
_cell.angle_alpha   90.00
_cell.angle_beta   90.00
_cell.angle_gamma   90.00
#
_symmetry.space_group_name_H-M   'P 1'
#
loop_
_entity.id
_entity.type
_entity.pdbx_description
1 polymer ?
#
loop_
_entity_poly.entity_id
_entity_poly.type
_entity_poly.pdbx_seq_one_letter_code
_entity_poly.pdbx_strand_id
1 'polypeptide(L)'
;RCESFVGGFFVQTSLRLRSSTCEGYSCSPLNTAVQSFYSMENCEGLVMENYYYPLQGECMRYNNGSQAFSLPPGYSGKNISQVDFPGNDGCNGVSQRKYSMVDGQCYSLYSEVAPLSFVWQVEKARPLAVSPATRSAPPPGLAWALALGAS
;
A
#
# COMPACT_ATOMS: atom_id res chain seq x y z
N ARG A 1 4.21 6.30 -22.78
CA ARG A 1 5.40 5.98 -23.62
C ARG A 1 5.19 4.55 -24.12
N CYS A 2 5.50 4.21 -25.37
CA CYS A 2 5.35 2.82 -25.86
C CYS A 2 6.64 2.07 -25.52
N GLU A 3 6.56 1.15 -24.57
CA GLU A 3 7.71 0.43 -24.01
C GLU A 3 7.60 -1.05 -24.37
N SER A 4 8.73 -1.68 -24.66
CA SER A 4 8.80 -3.13 -24.89
C SER A 4 8.45 -3.86 -23.60
N PHE A 5 7.48 -4.77 -23.65
CA PHE A 5 7.06 -5.54 -22.47
C PHE A 5 7.70 -6.94 -22.48
N VAL A 6 7.24 -7.82 -23.38
CA VAL A 6 7.75 -9.20 -23.57
C VAL A 6 7.63 -9.60 -25.05
N GLY A 7 8.68 -10.21 -25.60
CA GLY A 7 8.69 -10.67 -27.00
C GLY A 7 8.59 -9.50 -28.00
N GLY A 8 7.69 -9.60 -28.98
CA GLY A 8 7.40 -8.53 -29.94
C GLY A 8 6.30 -7.56 -29.51
N PHE A 9 5.80 -7.64 -28.27
CA PHE A 9 4.70 -6.83 -27.80
C PHE A 9 5.18 -5.53 -27.15
N PHE A 10 4.66 -4.41 -27.66
CA PHE A 10 4.85 -3.07 -27.10
C PHE A 10 3.60 -2.68 -26.33
N VAL A 11 3.79 -2.09 -25.15
CA VAL A 11 2.71 -1.62 -24.30
C VAL A 11 2.86 -0.12 -24.07
N GLN A 12 1.73 0.59 -24.07
CA GLN A 12 1.72 1.99 -23.70
C GLN A 12 1.56 2.10 -22.18
N THR A 13 2.64 2.47 -21.49
CA THR A 13 2.62 2.74 -20.06
C THR A 13 2.30 4.22 -19.82
N SER A 14 1.46 4.49 -18.82
CA SER A 14 1.20 5.82 -18.29
C SER A 14 1.12 5.76 -16.77
N LEU A 15 1.82 6.68 -16.10
CA LEU A 15 1.65 6.87 -14.67
C LEU A 15 0.29 7.51 -14.41
N ARG A 16 -0.47 6.93 -13.50
CA ARG A 16 -1.75 7.48 -13.05
C ARG A 16 -1.59 8.02 -11.65
N LEU A 17 -2.03 9.26 -11.44
CA LEU A 17 -2.11 9.85 -10.11
C LEU A 17 -3.07 9.00 -9.27
N ARG A 18 -2.53 8.37 -8.21
CA ARG A 18 -3.28 7.46 -7.33
C ARG A 18 -4.11 8.19 -6.29
N SER A 19 -3.65 9.37 -5.88
CA SER A 19 -4.34 10.24 -4.94
C SER A 19 -3.99 11.69 -5.21
N SER A 20 -4.98 12.57 -5.13
CA SER A 20 -4.78 14.02 -5.15
C SER A 20 -4.47 14.61 -3.76
N THR A 21 -4.41 13.78 -2.70
CA THR A 21 -4.17 14.23 -1.33
C THR A 21 -2.70 14.17 -0.88
N CYS A 22 -1.81 13.60 -1.70
CA CYS A 22 -0.37 13.51 -1.43
C CYS A 22 0.35 14.57 -2.29
N GLU A 23 0.61 15.72 -1.68
CA GLU A 23 1.40 16.82 -2.25
C GLU A 23 2.72 16.98 -1.46
N GLY A 24 3.86 17.01 -2.17
CA GLY A 24 5.18 17.22 -1.57
C GLY A 24 5.65 16.11 -0.63
N TYR A 25 6.29 16.47 0.49
CA TYR A 25 6.71 15.53 1.55
C TYR A 25 5.58 15.16 2.52
N SER A 26 4.38 15.71 2.30
CA SER A 26 3.18 15.53 3.13
C SER A 26 2.32 14.36 2.66
N CYS A 27 2.95 13.30 2.15
CA CYS A 27 2.24 12.05 1.92
C CYS A 27 1.98 11.43 3.29
N SER A 28 0.83 11.83 3.84
CA SER A 28 0.27 11.35 5.10
C SER A 28 0.49 9.85 5.24
N PRO A 29 0.75 9.34 6.46
CA PRO A 29 0.70 7.91 6.66
C PRO A 29 -0.72 7.45 6.30
N LEU A 30 -0.83 6.54 5.34
CA LEU A 30 -2.11 5.99 4.89
C LEU A 30 -2.44 4.79 5.75
N ASN A 31 -3.66 4.75 6.29
CA ASN A 31 -4.21 3.50 6.79
C ASN A 31 -4.26 2.50 5.64
N THR A 32 -3.81 1.29 5.91
CA THR A 32 -3.72 0.25 4.90
C THR A 32 -4.43 -0.99 5.41
N ALA A 33 -5.24 -1.61 4.58
CA ALA A 33 -5.74 -2.96 4.80
C ALA A 33 -4.70 -3.94 4.24
N VAL A 34 -4.26 -4.85 5.10
CA VAL A 34 -3.37 -5.94 4.75
C VAL A 34 -4.20 -7.21 4.65
N GLN A 35 -4.14 -7.86 3.49
CA GLN A 35 -4.70 -9.18 3.29
C GLN A 35 -3.56 -10.20 3.35
N SER A 36 -3.51 -10.97 4.44
CA SER A 36 -2.44 -11.94 4.68
C SER A 36 -2.97 -13.35 4.46
N PHE A 37 -2.27 -14.14 3.65
CA PHE A 37 -2.62 -15.52 3.31
C PHE A 37 -1.73 -16.50 4.07
N TYR A 38 -2.33 -17.53 4.64
CA TYR A 38 -1.68 -18.48 5.52
C TYR A 38 -1.65 -19.89 4.93
N SER A 39 -0.56 -20.61 5.21
CA SER A 39 -0.37 -21.98 4.75
C SER A 39 -1.32 -22.98 5.41
N MET A 40 -1.88 -22.66 6.59
CA MET A 40 -2.81 -23.52 7.33
C MET A 40 -4.19 -22.88 7.45
N GLU A 41 -5.17 -23.66 7.94
CA GLU A 41 -6.49 -23.14 8.31
C GLU A 41 -6.41 -22.19 9.52
N ASN A 42 -7.49 -21.44 9.78
CA ASN A 42 -7.61 -20.55 10.94
C ASN A 42 -6.50 -19.48 11.06
N CYS A 43 -5.86 -19.12 9.96
CA CYS A 43 -4.82 -18.09 9.88
C CYS A 43 -3.59 -18.44 10.72
N GLU A 44 -3.27 -19.74 10.76
CA GLU A 44 -2.10 -20.28 11.43
C GLU A 44 -0.98 -20.64 10.44
N GLY A 45 0.23 -20.86 10.98
CA GLY A 45 1.38 -21.26 10.19
C GLY A 45 2.07 -20.10 9.48
N LEU A 46 2.66 -20.40 8.31
CA LEU A 46 3.48 -19.44 7.58
C LEU A 46 2.59 -18.50 6.77
N VAL A 47 2.87 -17.21 6.86
CA VAL A 47 2.33 -16.22 5.93
C VAL A 47 2.98 -16.43 4.57
N MET A 48 2.18 -16.78 3.58
CA MET A 48 2.64 -17.04 2.22
C MET A 48 2.69 -15.76 1.38
N GLU A 49 1.65 -14.94 1.48
CA GLU A 49 1.50 -13.73 0.67
C GLU A 49 0.81 -12.63 1.48
N ASN A 50 1.18 -11.38 1.19
CA ASN A 50 0.54 -10.19 1.73
C ASN A 50 0.19 -9.23 0.60
N TYR A 51 -1.03 -8.71 0.63
CA TYR A 51 -1.47 -7.64 -0.27
C TYR A 51 -1.88 -6.41 0.53
N TYR A 52 -1.51 -5.24 0.03
CA TYR A 52 -1.67 -3.97 0.74
C TYR A 52 -2.59 -3.05 -0.05
N TYR A 53 -3.62 -2.55 0.62
CA TYR A 53 -4.69 -1.75 0.02
C TYR A 53 -4.93 -0.47 0.84
N PRO A 54 -4.80 0.72 0.27
CA PRO A 54 -5.07 1.97 0.97
C PRO A 54 -6.57 2.11 1.31
N LEU A 55 -6.88 2.72 2.45
CA LEU A 55 -8.20 2.71 3.08
C LEU A 55 -8.94 4.06 3.02
N GLN A 56 -8.50 5.00 2.18
CA GLN A 56 -9.06 6.34 2.06
C GLN A 56 -9.89 6.50 0.77
N GLY A 57 -10.27 5.39 0.13
CA GLY A 57 -11.07 5.38 -1.08
C GLY A 57 -10.26 5.60 -2.36
N GLU A 58 -8.94 5.41 -2.32
CA GLU A 58 -8.11 5.48 -3.51
C GLU A 58 -8.54 4.46 -4.55
N CYS A 59 -8.63 4.91 -5.80
CA CYS A 59 -9.04 4.06 -6.89
C CYS A 59 -7.87 3.24 -7.42
N MET A 60 -7.93 1.92 -7.22
CA MET A 60 -6.90 0.99 -7.64
C MET A 60 -7.36 0.17 -8.85
N ARG A 61 -6.39 -0.26 -9.66
CA ARG A 61 -6.67 -1.25 -10.71
C ARG A 61 -6.80 -2.64 -10.11
N TYR A 62 -7.80 -3.37 -10.59
CA TYR A 62 -8.06 -4.75 -10.20
C TYR A 62 -8.67 -5.51 -11.38
N ASN A 63 -7.95 -6.53 -11.87
CA ASN A 63 -8.34 -7.31 -13.05
C ASN A 63 -8.78 -6.41 -14.23
N ASN A 64 -9.93 -6.71 -14.84
CA ASN A 64 -10.56 -5.91 -15.88
C ASN A 64 -11.44 -4.78 -15.31
N GLY A 65 -11.00 -4.10 -14.26
CA GLY A 65 -11.79 -3.08 -13.60
C GLY A 65 -10.98 -2.24 -12.62
N SER A 66 -11.67 -1.63 -11.66
CA SER A 66 -11.05 -0.93 -10.54
C SER A 66 -11.71 -1.32 -9.23
N GLN A 67 -11.04 -1.06 -8.13
CA GLN A 67 -11.56 -1.28 -6.79
C GLN A 67 -11.11 -0.15 -5.86
N ALA A 68 -11.91 0.15 -4.85
CA ALA A 68 -11.59 1.11 -3.80
C ALA A 68 -11.90 0.50 -2.44
N PHE A 69 -11.04 0.77 -1.46
CA PHE A 69 -11.24 0.33 -0.08
C PHE A 69 -11.40 1.55 0.82
N SER A 70 -12.28 1.45 1.80
CA SER A 70 -12.56 2.54 2.72
C SER A 70 -12.95 2.02 4.10
N LEU A 71 -12.64 2.81 5.12
CA LEU A 71 -13.21 2.61 6.45
C LEU A 71 -14.50 3.43 6.60
N PRO A 72 -15.53 2.91 7.30
CA PRO A 72 -16.72 3.69 7.61
C PRO A 72 -16.38 4.89 8.51
N PRO A 73 -17.17 5.99 8.44
CA PRO A 73 -17.01 7.14 9.33
C PRO A 73 -17.04 6.70 10.80
N GLY A 74 -16.08 7.19 11.60
CA GLY A 74 -16.00 6.83 13.03
C GLY A 74 -15.54 5.39 13.29
N TYR A 75 -14.78 4.79 12.36
CA TYR A 75 -14.27 3.43 12.44
C TYR A 75 -13.82 3.01 13.85
N SER A 76 -14.61 2.11 14.46
CA SER A 76 -14.37 1.53 15.78
C SER A 76 -13.66 0.17 15.72
N GLY A 77 -13.12 -0.21 14.56
CA GLY A 77 -12.28 -1.41 14.45
C GLY A 77 -12.99 -2.69 14.03
N LYS A 78 -13.98 -2.63 13.13
CA LYS A 78 -14.65 -3.87 12.68
C LYS A 78 -14.76 -4.05 11.18
N ASN A 79 -15.24 -3.09 10.40
CA ASN A 79 -15.55 -3.33 8.98
C ASN A 79 -14.64 -2.53 8.04
N ILE A 80 -13.96 -3.24 7.15
CA ILE A 80 -13.31 -2.73 5.94
C ILE A 80 -14.33 -2.83 4.81
N SER A 81 -14.60 -1.72 4.11
CA SER A 81 -15.48 -1.73 2.94
C SER A 81 -14.64 -1.81 1.67
N GLN A 82 -15.04 -2.65 0.74
CA GLN A 82 -14.49 -2.73 -0.61
C GLN A 82 -15.59 -2.48 -1.62
N VAL A 83 -15.29 -1.72 -2.66
CA VAL A 83 -16.18 -1.49 -3.80
C VAL A 83 -15.43 -1.80 -5.08
N ASP A 84 -15.90 -2.79 -5.82
CA ASP A 84 -15.38 -3.15 -7.13
C ASP A 84 -16.23 -2.53 -8.23
N PHE A 85 -15.57 -2.11 -9.30
CA PHE A 85 -16.14 -1.53 -10.50
C PHE A 85 -15.71 -2.37 -11.72
N PRO A 86 -16.39 -3.50 -12.00
CA PRO A 86 -16.03 -4.39 -13.11
C PRO A 86 -16.17 -3.69 -14.46
N GLY A 87 -15.21 -3.90 -15.36
CA GLY A 87 -15.20 -3.30 -16.68
C GLY A 87 -14.95 -1.80 -16.69
N ASN A 88 -14.73 -1.17 -15.53
CA ASN A 88 -14.51 0.26 -15.42
C ASN A 88 -13.08 0.57 -15.01
N ASP A 89 -12.47 1.50 -15.72
CA ASP A 89 -11.11 1.94 -15.49
C ASP A 89 -11.02 2.99 -14.37
N GLY A 90 -12.16 3.47 -13.87
CA GLY A 90 -12.30 4.40 -12.77
C GLY A 90 -13.34 3.93 -11.75
N CYS A 91 -13.21 4.46 -10.54
CA CYS A 91 -14.09 4.16 -9.43
C CYS A 91 -15.36 5.04 -9.48
N ASN A 92 -15.90 5.20 -10.69
CA ASN A 92 -17.09 5.99 -11.03
C ASN A 92 -18.07 5.18 -11.90
N GLY A 93 -17.88 3.86 -11.99
CA GLY A 93 -18.78 2.97 -12.71
C GLY A 93 -20.15 2.84 -12.04
N VAL A 94 -21.18 2.64 -12.89
CA VAL A 94 -22.57 2.40 -12.45
C VAL A 94 -22.72 0.98 -11.87
N SER A 95 -22.04 0.00 -12.46
CA SER A 95 -21.99 -1.36 -11.93
C SER A 95 -20.98 -1.44 -10.78
N GLN A 96 -21.49 -1.72 -9.58
CA GLN A 96 -20.68 -1.82 -8.36
C GLN A 96 -20.95 -3.14 -7.63
N ARG A 97 -19.89 -3.76 -7.11
CA ARG A 97 -20.01 -4.86 -6.13
C ARG A 97 -19.41 -4.39 -4.82
N LYS A 98 -20.19 -4.49 -3.74
CA LYS A 98 -19.79 -4.02 -2.42
C LYS A 98 -19.54 -5.20 -1.51
N TYR A 99 -18.39 -5.20 -0.85
CA TYR A 99 -17.98 -6.20 0.11
C TYR A 99 -17.68 -5.53 1.45
N SER A 100 -17.92 -6.25 2.53
CA SER A 100 -17.59 -5.81 3.88
C SER A 100 -16.80 -6.93 4.54
N MET A 101 -15.55 -6.66 4.86
CA MET A 101 -14.66 -7.60 5.52
C MET A 101 -14.45 -7.17 6.96
N VAL A 102 -14.43 -8.14 7.86
CA VAL A 102 -14.17 -7.90 9.28
C VAL A 102 -12.66 -7.87 9.55
N ASP A 103 -12.19 -6.80 10.19
CA ASP A 103 -10.81 -6.60 10.64
C ASP A 103 -10.43 -7.63 11.72
N GLY A 104 -9.35 -8.35 11.48
CA GLY A 104 -8.86 -9.45 12.30
C GLY A 104 -9.62 -10.77 12.15
N GLN A 105 -10.70 -10.81 11.36
CA GLN A 105 -11.43 -12.06 11.12
C GLN A 105 -10.67 -12.96 10.14
N CYS A 106 -10.50 -14.23 10.53
CA CYS A 106 -9.97 -15.25 9.65
C CYS A 106 -11.05 -15.84 8.75
N TYR A 107 -10.72 -16.07 7.48
CA TYR A 107 -11.57 -16.67 6.46
C TYR A 107 -10.87 -17.91 5.90
N SER A 108 -11.61 -19.03 5.82
CA SER A 108 -11.12 -20.24 5.17
C SER A 108 -11.15 -20.11 3.65
N LEU A 109 -10.15 -20.70 2.99
CA LEU A 109 -10.10 -20.89 1.54
C LEU A 109 -10.39 -22.37 1.19
N TYR A 110 -9.78 -22.86 0.13
CA TYR A 110 -9.80 -24.26 -0.27
C TYR A 110 -9.11 -25.12 0.79
N SER A 111 -9.60 -26.34 1.00
CA SER A 111 -9.08 -27.26 2.04
C SER A 111 -7.85 -28.07 1.60
N GLU A 112 -7.57 -28.16 0.30
CA GLU A 112 -6.58 -29.11 -0.24
C GLU A 112 -5.32 -28.45 -0.81
N VAL A 113 -5.35 -27.13 -1.05
CA VAL A 113 -4.27 -26.41 -1.72
C VAL A 113 -4.01 -25.10 -0.98
N ALA A 114 -2.79 -24.95 -0.47
CA ALA A 114 -2.37 -23.71 0.18
C ALA A 114 -2.37 -22.52 -0.82
N PRO A 115 -2.72 -21.29 -0.37
CA PRO A 115 -3.08 -20.92 1.01
C PRO A 115 -4.48 -21.42 1.42
N LEU A 116 -4.58 -21.90 2.67
CA LEU A 116 -5.81 -22.52 3.21
C LEU A 116 -6.68 -21.52 3.99
N SER A 117 -6.14 -20.35 4.34
CA SER A 117 -6.91 -19.28 4.97
C SER A 117 -6.30 -17.91 4.71
N PHE A 118 -7.07 -16.86 4.97
CA PHE A 118 -6.58 -15.48 4.94
C PHE A 118 -7.27 -14.61 5.99
N VAL A 119 -6.62 -13.52 6.36
CA VAL A 119 -7.14 -12.49 7.29
C VAL A 119 -7.04 -11.12 6.64
N TRP A 120 -7.97 -10.24 6.99
CA TRP A 120 -7.85 -8.80 6.72
C TRP A 120 -7.45 -8.08 8.00
N GLN A 121 -6.42 -7.23 7.95
CA GLN A 121 -5.96 -6.46 9.10
C GLN A 121 -5.79 -4.99 8.73
N VAL A 122 -6.31 -4.09 9.57
CA VAL A 122 -6.08 -2.65 9.41
C VAL A 122 -4.78 -2.26 10.08
N GLU A 123 -3.79 -1.91 9.26
CA GLU A 123 -2.60 -1.21 9.71
C GLU A 123 -2.86 0.30 9.72
N LYS A 124 -2.95 0.85 10.93
CA LYS A 124 -3.06 2.29 11.09
C LYS A 124 -1.75 2.96 10.70
N ALA A 125 -1.92 4.02 9.93
CA ALA A 125 -0.93 5.04 9.67
C ALA A 125 -0.13 5.40 10.94
N ARG A 126 1.15 5.01 11.00
CA ARG A 126 2.04 5.49 12.06
C ARG A 126 2.65 6.82 11.62
N PRO A 127 2.59 7.89 12.45
CA PRO A 127 3.39 9.06 12.18
C PRO A 127 4.86 8.62 12.16
N LEU A 128 5.59 8.97 11.10
CA LEU A 128 7.04 8.79 11.08
C LEU A 128 7.58 9.55 12.30
N ALA A 129 8.19 8.83 13.24
CA ALA A 129 8.90 9.45 14.33
C ALA A 129 10.07 10.22 13.71
N VAL A 130 9.91 11.52 13.55
CA VAL A 130 11.00 12.40 13.14
C VAL A 130 12.00 12.38 14.28
N SER A 131 13.06 11.58 14.15
CA SER A 131 14.14 11.59 15.13
C SER A 131 14.75 12.99 15.14
N PRO A 132 14.88 13.67 16.29
CA PRO A 132 15.54 14.97 16.39
C PRO A 132 17.06 14.82 16.33
N ALA A 133 17.57 13.83 15.57
CA ALA A 133 18.97 13.75 15.20
C ALA A 133 19.26 14.82 14.13
N THR A 134 19.12 16.08 14.52
CA THR A 134 19.81 17.19 13.88
C THR A 134 21.29 16.81 13.90
N ARG A 135 21.86 16.45 12.75
CA ARG A 135 23.31 16.45 12.61
C ARG A 135 23.75 17.86 12.97
N SER A 136 24.37 18.01 14.13
CA SER A 136 25.14 19.21 14.46
C SER A 136 26.11 19.41 13.32
N ALA A 137 25.87 20.44 12.51
CA ALA A 137 26.86 20.86 11.54
C ALA A 137 28.16 21.11 12.33
N PRO A 138 29.30 20.56 11.89
CA PRO A 138 30.56 20.86 12.55
C PRO A 138 30.73 22.39 12.54
N PRO A 139 31.17 22.99 13.66
CA PRO A 139 31.37 24.43 13.74
C PRO A 139 32.30 24.86 12.59
N PRO A 140 31.99 25.98 11.91
CA PRO A 140 32.83 26.45 10.83
C PRO A 140 34.15 26.92 11.44
N GLY A 141 35.23 26.25 11.07
CA GLY A 141 36.59 26.76 11.28
C GLY A 141 37.34 26.10 12.43
N LEU A 142 37.92 24.94 12.15
CA LEU A 142 39.27 24.58 12.60
C LEU A 142 39.88 23.67 11.52
N ALA A 143 39.96 24.16 10.28
CA ALA A 143 40.85 23.60 9.27
C ALA A 143 42.26 24.14 9.54
N TRP A 144 42.93 23.59 10.56
CA TRP A 144 44.35 23.81 10.76
C TRP A 144 45.15 22.71 10.06
N ALA A 145 46.06 23.20 9.23
CA ALA A 145 47.33 22.62 8.83
C ALA A 145 47.32 21.34 7.99
N LEU A 146 47.76 21.48 6.75
CA LEU A 146 49.01 20.85 6.32
C LEU A 146 49.75 21.81 5.37
N ALA A 147 50.84 22.36 5.89
CA ALA A 147 51.81 23.13 5.14
C ALA A 147 52.55 22.18 4.17
N LEU A 148 52.54 22.51 2.88
CA LEU A 148 53.49 21.97 1.91
C LEU A 148 54.62 23.00 1.76
N GLY A 149 55.80 22.64 2.27
CA GLY A 149 57.04 23.33 2.00
C GLY A 149 57.50 23.06 0.57
N ALA A 150 57.68 24.13 -0.18
CA ALA A 150 58.58 24.30 -1.32
C ALA A 150 58.92 25.80 -1.26
N SER A 151 60.16 26.26 -1.12
CA SER A 151 61.43 25.82 -1.69
C SER A 151 62.58 26.30 -0.81
#